data_AF-A0A5M3W2S5-F1
#
_entry.id   AF-A0A5M3W2S5-F1
#
_cell.length_a   1.000
_cell.length_b   1.000
_cell.length_c   1.000
_cell.angle_alpha   90.00
_cell.angle_beta   90.00
_cell.angle_gamma   90.00
#
_symmetry.space_group_name_H-M   'P 1'
#
loop_
_entity.id
_entity.type
_entity.pdbx_description
1 polymer ?
#
loop_
_entity_poly.entity_id
_entity_poly.type
_entity_poly.pdbx_seq_one_letter_code
_entity_poly.pdbx_strand_id
1 'polypeptide(L)'
;MVQEDQAARPPWFRSLPLWFRLLGLPIAVAITYGMYQARGLPMAIVAGAVYGGLALALLWWKQTLAWSAAHPLLDSLAAAPVMFVSLATLTDLPLLLCGIGAVAVASVLVLVNYRRLRRKA
;
A
#
# COMPACT_ATOMS: atom_id res chain seq x y z
N MET A 1 -6.52 21.37 13.69
CA MET A 1 -7.26 20.19 14.20
C MET A 1 -6.60 18.84 13.91
N VAL A 2 -5.39 18.76 13.30
CA VAL A 2 -4.68 17.47 13.04
C VAL A 2 -3.89 16.97 14.27
N GLN A 3 -3.82 17.76 15.34
CA GLN A 3 -2.90 17.52 16.46
C GLN A 3 -3.49 16.60 17.55
N GLU A 4 -4.81 16.45 17.65
CA GLU A 4 -5.46 15.55 18.62
C GLU A 4 -5.40 14.07 18.22
N ASP A 5 -5.41 13.74 16.92
CA ASP A 5 -5.37 12.34 16.46
C ASP A 5 -3.98 11.67 16.59
N GLN A 6 -2.91 12.45 16.82
CA GLN A 6 -1.56 11.92 17.07
C GLN A 6 -1.40 11.38 18.49
N ALA A 7 -2.22 11.84 19.45
CA ALA A 7 -2.14 11.46 20.86
C ALA A 7 -2.69 10.06 21.15
N ALA A 8 -3.55 9.52 20.27
CA ALA A 8 -4.18 8.21 20.44
C ALA A 8 -3.36 7.03 19.88
N ARG A 9 -2.20 7.28 19.25
CA ARG A 9 -1.41 6.18 18.65
C ARG A 9 -0.60 5.46 19.74
N PRO A 10 -0.77 4.14 19.90
CA PRO A 10 -0.14 3.40 20.98
C PRO A 10 1.39 3.41 20.87
N PRO A 11 2.13 3.31 21.98
CA PRO A 11 3.58 3.51 22.02
C PRO A 11 4.36 2.52 21.15
N TRP A 12 3.83 1.32 20.92
CA TRP A 12 4.43 0.32 20.03
C TRP A 12 4.42 0.72 18.54
N PHE A 13 3.60 1.70 18.13
CA PHE A 13 3.55 2.19 16.75
C PHE A 13 4.77 3.07 16.37
N ARG A 14 5.51 3.59 17.36
CA ARG A 14 6.63 4.52 17.14
C ARG A 14 7.95 3.84 16.79
N SER A 15 8.12 2.57 17.14
CA SER A 15 9.38 1.85 16.95
C SER A 15 9.13 0.49 16.32
N LEU A 16 8.87 0.47 15.01
CA LEU A 16 9.07 -0.78 14.28
C LEU A 16 10.55 -1.18 14.41
N PRO A 17 10.83 -2.37 14.97
CA PRO A 17 12.21 -2.80 15.14
C PRO A 17 12.89 -2.99 13.78
N LEU A 18 14.19 -2.67 13.72
CA LEU A 18 14.97 -2.68 12.48
C LEU A 18 14.93 -4.05 11.79
N TRP A 19 14.93 -5.14 12.56
CA TRP A 19 14.85 -6.50 12.03
C TRP A 19 13.54 -6.76 11.27
N PHE A 20 12.42 -6.17 11.71
CA PHE A 20 11.13 -6.28 11.02
C PHE A 20 11.14 -5.51 9.69
N ARG A 21 11.82 -4.36 9.65
CA ARG A 21 12.03 -3.59 8.41
C ARG A 21 12.91 -4.35 7.42
N LEU A 22 13.97 -4.97 7.91
CA LEU A 22 14.88 -5.78 7.10
C LEU A 22 14.21 -7.06 6.59
N LEU A 23 13.29 -7.66 7.35
CA LEU A 23 12.47 -8.80 6.90
C LEU A 23 11.48 -8.45 5.78
N GLY A 24 11.01 -7.20 5.70
CA GLY A 24 10.12 -6.76 4.63
C GLY A 24 10.72 -6.90 3.23
N LEU A 25 12.05 -6.74 3.12
CA LEU A 25 12.79 -6.80 1.86
C LEU A 25 12.85 -8.21 1.24
N PRO A 26 13.31 -9.27 1.93
CA PRO A 26 13.29 -10.63 1.39
C PRO A 26 11.86 -11.13 1.17
N ILE A 27 10.88 -10.72 1.99
CA ILE A 27 9.47 -11.06 1.77
C ILE A 27 8.98 -10.43 0.45
N ALA A 28 9.25 -9.15 0.22
CA ALA A 28 8.89 -8.47 -1.02
C ALA A 28 9.52 -9.14 -2.25
N VAL A 29 10.79 -9.54 -2.16
CA VAL A 29 11.51 -10.26 -3.22
C VAL A 29 10.89 -11.63 -3.46
N ALA A 30 10.60 -12.40 -2.41
CA ALA A 30 9.99 -13.72 -2.51
C ALA A 30 8.61 -13.67 -3.17
N ILE A 31 7.76 -12.72 -2.79
CA ILE A 31 6.42 -12.55 -3.38
C ILE A 31 6.55 -12.12 -4.85
N THR A 32 7.46 -11.19 -5.16
CA THR A 32 7.69 -10.73 -6.53
C THR A 32 8.18 -11.86 -7.43
N TYR A 33 9.10 -12.69 -6.94
CA TYR A 33 9.60 -13.87 -7.65
C TYR A 33 8.52 -14.94 -7.83
N GLY A 34 7.69 -15.18 -6.80
CA GLY A 34 6.53 -16.07 -6.91
C GLY A 34 5.52 -15.60 -7.95
N MET A 35 5.22 -14.30 -7.99
CA MET A 35 4.35 -13.68 -8.99
C MET A 35 4.94 -13.75 -10.40
N TYR A 36 6.27 -13.60 -10.54
CA TYR A 36 6.97 -13.76 -11.81
C TYR A 36 6.78 -15.16 -12.39
N GLN A 37 6.97 -16.20 -11.56
CA GLN A 37 6.79 -17.59 -11.97
C GLN A 37 5.33 -17.90 -12.32
N ALA A 38 4.37 -17.36 -11.58
CA ALA A 38 2.95 -17.67 -11.78
C ALA A 38 2.31 -16.89 -12.96
N ARG A 39 2.70 -15.63 -13.19
CA ARG A 39 1.98 -14.71 -14.09
C ARG A 39 2.87 -13.91 -15.04
N GLY A 40 4.17 -14.15 -15.02
CA GLY A 40 5.13 -13.55 -15.94
C GLY A 40 5.62 -12.16 -15.54
N LEU A 41 6.43 -11.59 -16.43
CA LEU A 41 7.14 -10.31 -16.24
C LEU A 41 6.25 -9.11 -15.87
N PRO A 42 5.07 -8.86 -16.49
CA PRO A 42 4.29 -7.66 -16.17
C PRO A 42 3.75 -7.68 -14.73
N MET A 43 3.35 -8.84 -14.21
CA MET A 43 2.89 -8.95 -12.83
C MET A 43 4.04 -8.80 -11.83
N ALA A 44 5.24 -9.26 -12.19
CA ALA A 44 6.44 -9.07 -11.40
C ALA A 44 6.83 -7.59 -11.27
N ILE A 45 6.68 -6.80 -12.33
CA ILE A 45 6.93 -5.34 -12.29
C ILE A 45 5.95 -4.68 -11.31
N VAL A 46 4.67 -5.01 -11.38
CA VAL A 46 3.67 -4.42 -10.46
C VAL A 46 3.93 -4.88 -9.03
N ALA A 47 4.09 -6.18 -8.79
CA ALA A 47 4.42 -6.70 -7.46
C ALA A 47 5.70 -6.07 -6.89
N GLY A 48 6.74 -5.93 -7.70
CA GLY A 48 7.99 -5.27 -7.32
C GLY A 48 7.80 -3.79 -6.99
N ALA A 49 7.04 -3.05 -7.79
CA ALA A 49 6.74 -1.64 -7.50
C ALA A 49 5.93 -1.48 -6.20
N VAL A 50 4.93 -2.34 -5.98
CA VAL A 50 4.06 -2.29 -4.80
C VAL A 50 4.80 -2.73 -3.54
N TYR A 51 5.33 -3.95 -3.52
CA TYR A 51 6.01 -4.49 -2.34
C TYR A 51 7.37 -3.84 -2.10
N GLY A 52 8.09 -3.47 -3.16
CA GLY A 52 9.33 -2.70 -3.05
C GLY A 52 9.07 -1.29 -2.52
N GLY A 53 8.02 -0.62 -3.01
CA GLY A 53 7.57 0.66 -2.46
C GLY A 53 7.17 0.55 -0.99
N LEU A 54 6.48 -0.52 -0.60
CA LEU A 54 6.12 -0.80 0.80
C LEU A 54 7.35 -1.09 1.68
N ALA A 55 8.32 -1.84 1.16
CA ALA A 55 9.58 -2.11 1.85
C ALA A 55 10.40 -0.82 2.06
N LEU A 56 10.45 0.06 1.06
CA LEU A 56 11.07 1.39 1.17
C LEU A 56 10.31 2.29 2.16
N ALA A 57 8.98 2.26 2.14
CA ALA A 57 8.14 2.95 3.11
C ALA A 57 8.38 2.47 4.55
N LEU A 58 8.67 1.18 4.75
CA LEU A 58 9.03 0.61 6.05
C LEU A 58 10.44 1.05 6.50
N LEU A 59 11.40 1.16 5.57
CA LEU A 59 12.75 1.67 5.87
C LEU A 59 12.70 3.13 6.33
N TRP A 60 11.90 3.97 5.66
CA TRP A 60 11.70 5.38 5.98
C TRP A 60 10.50 5.67 6.89
N TRP A 61 10.08 4.70 7.71
CA TRP A 61 8.85 4.74 8.54
C TRP A 61 8.52 6.11 9.17
N LYS A 62 9.50 6.81 9.74
CA LYS A 62 9.29 8.12 10.37
C LYS A 62 8.88 9.20 9.36
N GLN A 63 9.55 9.25 8.21
CA GLN A 63 9.22 10.18 7.11
C GLN A 63 7.91 9.79 6.44
N THR A 64 7.64 8.50 6.25
CA THR A 64 6.37 8.02 5.67
C THR A 64 5.18 8.35 6.56
N LEU A 65 5.32 8.22 7.88
CA LEU A 65 4.27 8.63 8.82
C LEU A 65 4.02 10.14 8.81
N ALA A 66 5.08 10.95 8.73
CA ALA A 66 4.96 12.40 8.63
C ALA A 66 4.30 12.82 7.31
N TRP A 67 4.66 12.16 6.21
CA TRP A 67 4.09 12.41 4.89
C TRP A 67 2.63 11.95 4.78
N SER A 68 2.30 10.76 5.29
CA SER A 68 0.91 10.25 5.37
C SER A 68 0.02 11.18 6.20
N ALA A 69 0.51 11.69 7.33
CA ALA A 69 -0.21 12.67 8.14
C ALA A 69 -0.48 13.98 7.39
N ALA A 70 0.45 14.40 6.52
CA ALA A 70 0.28 15.59 5.69
C ALA A 70 -0.64 15.34 4.48
N HIS A 71 -0.69 14.12 3.93
CA HIS A 71 -1.32 13.81 2.65
C HIS A 71 -2.24 12.57 2.71
N PRO A 72 -3.38 12.65 3.43
CA PRO A 72 -4.26 11.50 3.65
C PRO A 72 -4.90 10.94 2.37
N LEU A 73 -5.08 11.77 1.33
CA LEU A 73 -5.60 11.34 0.03
C LEU A 73 -4.62 10.43 -0.73
N LEU A 74 -3.34 10.77 -0.70
CA LEU A 74 -2.30 10.00 -1.38
C LEU A 74 -2.03 8.68 -0.68
N ASP A 75 -2.18 8.63 0.65
CA ASP A 75 -2.06 7.40 1.44
C ASP A 75 -3.14 6.37 1.06
N SER A 76 -4.38 6.82 0.86
CA SER A 76 -5.43 5.94 0.33
C SER A 76 -5.18 5.48 -1.11
N LEU A 77 -4.44 6.25 -1.91
CA LEU A 77 -4.05 5.85 -3.27
C LEU A 77 -3.03 4.72 -3.23
N ALA A 78 -2.12 4.72 -2.26
CA ALA A 78 -1.11 3.67 -2.07
C ALA A 78 -1.74 2.32 -1.69
N ALA A 79 -2.95 2.31 -1.12
CA ALA A 79 -3.70 1.08 -0.84
C ALA A 79 -4.23 0.38 -2.10
N ALA A 80 -4.47 1.12 -3.19
CA ALA A 80 -5.01 0.55 -4.43
C ALA A 80 -4.06 -0.46 -5.10
N PRO A 81 -2.75 -0.17 -5.28
CA PRO A 81 -1.80 -1.17 -5.77
C PRO A 81 -1.70 -2.41 -4.87
N VAL A 82 -1.78 -2.25 -3.55
CA VAL A 82 -1.73 -3.37 -2.59
C VAL A 82 -2.97 -4.26 -2.74
N MET A 83 -4.14 -3.65 -2.84
CA MET A 83 -5.40 -4.36 -3.11
C MET A 83 -5.37 -5.06 -4.48
N PHE A 84 -4.84 -4.42 -5.52
CA PHE A 84 -4.68 -5.02 -6.85
C PHE A 84 -3.85 -6.30 -6.77
N VAL A 85 -2.68 -6.22 -6.16
CA VAL A 85 -1.77 -7.37 -6.05
C VAL A 85 -2.40 -8.47 -5.20
N SER A 86 -3.13 -8.10 -4.13
CA SER A 86 -3.85 -9.06 -3.27
C SER A 86 -4.99 -9.77 -4.00
N LEU A 87 -5.80 -9.03 -4.78
CA LEU A 87 -6.84 -9.63 -5.62
C LEU A 87 -6.22 -10.54 -6.68
N ALA A 88 -5.17 -10.06 -7.34
CA ALA A 88 -4.47 -10.83 -8.37
C ALA A 88 -3.83 -12.11 -7.81
N THR A 89 -3.31 -12.11 -6.58
CA THR A 89 -2.85 -13.34 -5.92
C THR A 89 -3.99 -14.33 -5.62
N LEU A 90 -5.20 -13.84 -5.34
CA LEU A 90 -6.34 -14.66 -4.93
C LEU A 90 -7.20 -15.16 -6.09
N THR A 91 -7.11 -14.54 -7.27
CA THR A 91 -7.99 -14.88 -8.40
C THR A 91 -7.20 -15.14 -9.68
N ASP A 92 -7.40 -16.31 -10.30
CA ASP A 92 -6.90 -16.67 -11.65
C ASP A 92 -7.65 -15.97 -12.79
N LEU A 93 -8.15 -14.76 -12.53
CA LEU A 93 -8.74 -13.94 -13.58
C LEU A 93 -7.66 -13.39 -14.52
N PRO A 94 -7.99 -13.19 -15.81
CA PRO A 94 -7.08 -12.59 -16.77
C PRO A 94 -6.60 -11.22 -16.27
N LEU A 95 -5.31 -10.93 -16.44
CA LEU A 95 -4.65 -9.71 -15.92
C LEU A 95 -5.41 -8.41 -16.22
N LEU A 96 -6.06 -8.34 -17.38
CA LEU A 96 -6.89 -7.21 -17.79
C LEU A 96 -8.07 -6.95 -16.84
N LEU A 97 -8.79 -8.00 -16.42
CA LEU A 97 -9.92 -7.86 -15.49
C LEU A 97 -9.44 -7.48 -14.09
N CYS A 98 -8.30 -8.01 -13.67
CA CYS A 98 -7.65 -7.57 -12.43
C CYS A 98 -7.32 -6.08 -12.51
N GLY A 99 -6.77 -5.59 -13.63
CA GLY A 99 -6.34 -4.20 -13.79
C GLY A 99 -7.52 -3.24 -13.70
N ILE A 100 -8.61 -3.57 -14.38
CA ILE A 100 -9.86 -2.80 -14.33
C ILE A 100 -10.45 -2.81 -12.91
N GLY A 101 -10.45 -3.96 -12.23
CA GLY A 101 -10.92 -4.09 -10.85
C GLY A 101 -10.15 -3.19 -9.88
N ALA A 102 -8.83 -3.12 -10.00
CA ALA A 102 -8.03 -2.23 -9.18
C ALA A 102 -8.27 -0.76 -9.45
N VAL A 103 -8.40 -0.36 -10.71
CA VAL A 103 -8.73 1.03 -11.06
C VAL A 103 -10.11 1.40 -10.50
N ALA A 104 -11.09 0.50 -10.59
CA ALA A 104 -12.43 0.71 -10.02
C ALA A 104 -12.38 0.89 -8.49
N VAL A 105 -11.68 0.01 -7.77
CA VAL A 105 -11.54 0.10 -6.30
C VAL A 105 -10.76 1.34 -5.90
N ALA A 106 -9.69 1.70 -6.61
CA ALA A 106 -8.94 2.94 -6.39
C ALA A 106 -9.85 4.16 -6.52
N SER A 107 -10.67 4.20 -7.58
CA SER A 107 -11.61 5.28 -7.83
C SER A 107 -12.65 5.40 -6.72
N VAL A 108 -13.17 4.28 -6.21
CA VAL A 108 -14.11 4.26 -5.09
C VAL A 108 -13.45 4.75 -3.80
N LEU A 109 -12.23 4.32 -3.48
CA LEU A 109 -11.47 4.77 -2.30
C LEU A 109 -11.22 6.28 -2.34
N VAL A 110 -10.80 6.80 -3.49
CA VAL A 110 -10.63 8.25 -3.72
C VAL A 110 -11.95 8.98 -3.49
N LEU A 111 -13.05 8.47 -4.07
CA LEU A 111 -14.36 9.11 -3.96
C LEU A 111 -14.88 9.11 -2.50
N VAL A 112 -14.70 8.01 -1.77
CA VAL A 112 -15.09 7.91 -0.36
C VAL A 112 -14.26 8.86 0.50
N ASN A 113 -12.94 8.92 0.29
CA ASN A 113 -12.09 9.84 1.05
C ASN A 113 -12.35 11.30 0.70
N TYR A 114 -12.60 11.62 -0.57
CA TYR A 114 -13.03 12.95 -1.00
C TYR A 114 -14.35 13.36 -0.34
N ARG A 115 -15.33 12.46 -0.28
CA ARG A 115 -16.59 12.68 0.43
C ARG A 115 -16.41 12.86 1.94
N ARG A 116 -15.50 12.10 2.56
CA ARG A 116 -15.18 12.24 4.00
C ARG A 116 -14.51 13.58 4.31
N LEU A 117 -13.58 14.03 3.46
CA LEU A 117 -12.94 15.33 3.61
C LEU A 117 -13.93 16.48 3.42
N ARG A 118 -14.82 16.39 2.41
CA ARG A 118 -15.84 17.41 2.16
C ARG A 118 -16.92 17.51 3.24
N ARG A 119 -17.15 16.45 4.02
CA ARG A 119 -18.08 16.47 5.17
C ARG A 119 -17.45 17.03 6.44
N LYS A 120 -16.11 17.08 6.51
CA LYS A 120 -15.36 17.61 7.65
C LYS A 120 -14.95 19.08 7.46
N ALA A 121 -15.08 19.62 6.26
CA ALA A 121 -14.88 21.04 5.92
C ALA A 121 -16.23 21.77 5.94
#